data_AF-A0A6A4C0Y6-F1
#
_entry.id   AF-A0A6A4C0Y6-F1
#
_cell.length_a   1.000
_cell.length_b   1.000
_cell.length_c   1.000
_cell.angle_alpha   90.00
_cell.angle_beta   90.00
_cell.angle_gamma   90.00
#
_symmetry.space_group_name_H-M   'P 1'
#
loop_
_entity.id
_entity.type
_entity.pdbx_description
1 polymer ?
#
loop_
_entity_poly.entity_id
_entity_poly.type
_entity_poly.pdbx_seq_one_letter_code
_entity_poly.pdbx_strand_id
1 'polypeptide(L)'
;MDWDGYRYILLPVVLHDHWSLLVIERVLQWFFSAVNSRMQASMETQAFSYVSKPRQANSVDCGVCMLHYLYKIKSYVDKHEPRSLSEIMTMLTVGSFNAASSSKARASLLKHLLTTA
;
A
#
# COMPACT_ATOMS: atom_id res chain seq x y z
N MET A 1 -19.12 6.15 5.99
CA MET A 1 -18.59 5.19 5.00
C MET A 1 -18.43 3.87 5.72
N ASP A 2 -19.03 2.82 5.17
CA ASP A 2 -18.88 1.45 5.67
C ASP A 2 -17.65 0.82 4.99
N TRP A 3 -16.63 0.50 5.79
CA TRP A 3 -15.40 -0.15 5.32
C TRP A 3 -15.37 -1.64 5.66
N ASP A 4 -16.45 -2.17 6.24
CA ASP A 4 -16.48 -3.50 6.85
C ASP A 4 -16.45 -4.64 5.82
N GLY A 5 -16.77 -4.35 4.55
CA GLY A 5 -16.64 -5.29 3.45
C GLY A 5 -15.23 -5.44 2.89
N TYR A 6 -14.30 -4.53 3.18
CA TYR A 6 -12.96 -4.55 2.59
C TYR A 6 -11.98 -5.34 3.46
N ARG A 7 -11.30 -6.31 2.84
CA ARG A 7 -10.19 -7.06 3.45
C ARG A 7 -8.91 -6.23 3.53
N TYR A 8 -8.65 -5.44 2.50
CA TYR A 8 -7.47 -4.60 2.38
C TYR A 8 -7.87 -3.16 2.11
N ILE A 9 -7.23 -2.22 2.79
CA ILE A 9 -7.40 -0.78 2.58
C ILE A 9 -6.03 -0.18 2.25
N LEU A 10 -5.94 0.48 1.10
CA LEU A 10 -4.73 1.17 0.64
C LEU A 10 -5.00 2.68 0.70
N LEU A 11 -4.28 3.39 1.57
CA LEU A 11 -4.51 4.81 1.84
C LEU A 11 -3.26 5.63 1.51
N PRO A 12 -3.32 6.52 0.51
CA PRO A 12 -2.38 7.61 0.39
C PRO A 12 -2.48 8.50 1.64
N VAL A 13 -1.35 8.75 2.29
CA VAL A 13 -1.26 9.66 3.45
C VAL A 13 -0.27 10.78 3.14
N VAL A 14 -0.59 11.99 3.60
CA VAL A 14 0.29 13.17 3.49
C VAL A 14 0.66 13.62 4.89
N LEU A 15 1.95 13.76 5.12
CA LEU A 15 2.47 14.37 6.34
C LEU A 15 3.67 15.25 5.98
N HIS A 16 3.63 16.53 6.35
CA HIS A 16 4.71 17.50 6.11
C HIS A 16 5.26 17.46 4.66
N ASP A 17 4.37 17.62 3.67
CA ASP A 17 4.70 17.58 2.23
C ASP A 17 5.29 16.25 1.72
N HIS A 18 5.19 15.18 2.51
CA HIS A 18 5.62 13.85 2.13
C HIS A 18 4.42 12.91 1.93
N TRP A 19 4.30 12.35 0.73
CA TRP A 19 3.33 11.30 0.44
C TRP A 19 3.88 9.92 0.85
N SER A 20 3.08 9.16 1.57
CA SER A 20 3.35 7.78 1.95
C SER A 20 2.12 6.90 1.71
N LEU A 21 2.30 5.58 1.78
CA LEU A 21 1.22 4.61 1.61
C LEU A 21 1.01 3.85 2.92
N LEU A 22 -0.19 3.96 3.47
CA LEU A 22 -0.65 3.13 4.59
C LEU A 22 -1.44 1.95 4.02
N VAL A 23 -1.07 0.74 4.44
CA VAL A 23 -1.74 -0.51 4.06
C VAL A 23 -2.35 -1.11 5.32
N ILE A 24 -3.66 -1.29 5.31
CA ILE A 24 -4.39 -1.90 6.41
C ILE A 24 -4.94 -3.23 5.92
N GLU A 25 -4.59 -4.29 6.63
CA GLU A 25 -5.15 -5.62 6.44
C GLU A 25 -6.11 -5.93 7.59
N ARG A 26 -7.35 -6.27 7.25
CA ARG A 26 -8.33 -6.76 8.22
C ARG A 26 -8.30 -8.28 8.23
N VAL A 27 -7.86 -8.82 9.36
CA VAL A 27 -8.12 -10.22 9.71
C VAL A 27 -9.60 -10.31 10.08
N LEU A 28 -10.39 -10.95 9.22
CA LEU A 28 -11.84 -11.02 9.39
C LEU A 28 -12.20 -11.75 10.69
N GLN A 29 -12.62 -10.97 11.69
CA GLN A 29 -13.03 -11.43 13.02
C GLN A 29 -14.18 -12.45 12.99
N TRP A 30 -15.02 -12.46 11.96
CA TRP A 30 -16.16 -13.39 11.89
C TRP A 30 -15.74 -14.85 11.84
N PHE A 31 -14.58 -15.17 11.21
CA PHE A 31 -14.05 -16.53 11.18
C PHE A 31 -13.64 -17.01 12.58
N PHE A 32 -13.09 -16.12 13.42
CA PHE A 32 -12.75 -16.42 14.81
C PHE A 32 -13.96 -16.40 15.74
N SER A 33 -14.94 -15.51 15.51
CA SER A 33 -16.17 -15.47 16.31
C SER A 33 -17.07 -16.69 16.09
N ALA A 34 -17.07 -17.25 14.87
CA ALA A 34 -17.81 -18.46 14.53
C ALA A 34 -17.17 -19.73 15.13
N VAL A 35 -15.85 -19.72 15.36
CA VAL A 35 -15.10 -20.88 15.85
C VAL A 35 -14.91 -20.85 17.38
N ASN A 36 -14.99 -19.69 18.05
CA ASN A 36 -14.86 -19.61 19.50
C ASN A 36 -15.72 -18.50 20.11
N SER A 37 -16.93 -18.84 20.55
CA SER A 37 -17.81 -17.98 21.36
C SER A 37 -17.31 -17.69 22.79
N ARG A 38 -16.07 -18.09 23.12
CA ARG A 38 -15.48 -17.97 24.48
C ARG A 38 -14.23 -17.12 24.60
N MET A 39 -13.70 -16.58 23.51
CA MET A 39 -12.58 -15.64 23.59
C MET A 39 -12.99 -14.31 22.98
N GLN A 40 -13.28 -13.34 23.84
CA GLN A 40 -12.87 -11.95 23.59
C GLN A 40 -11.34 -11.97 23.48
N ALA A 41 -10.82 -12.43 22.34
CA ALA A 41 -9.41 -12.36 22.07
C ALA A 41 -9.10 -10.87 21.90
N SER A 42 -8.32 -10.32 22.85
CA SER A 42 -7.60 -9.06 22.67
C SER A 42 -6.81 -9.17 21.36
N MET A 43 -7.34 -8.62 20.27
CA MET A 43 -6.64 -8.57 19.00
C MET A 43 -5.54 -7.51 19.12
N GLU A 44 -4.30 -7.95 19.25
CA GLU A 44 -3.16 -7.05 19.17
C GLU A 44 -3.02 -6.53 17.74
N THR A 45 -3.09 -5.21 17.59
CA THR A 45 -2.79 -4.56 16.32
C THR A 45 -1.30 -4.60 16.10
N GLN A 46 -0.85 -5.28 15.04
CA GLN A 46 0.55 -5.28 14.64
C GLN A 46 0.80 -4.22 13.58
N ALA A 47 1.78 -3.37 13.82
CA ALA A 47 2.23 -2.35 12.87
C ALA A 47 3.61 -2.73 12.31
N PHE A 48 3.74 -2.68 10.99
CA PHE A 48 4.99 -2.97 10.28
C PHE A 48 5.41 -1.75 9.46
N SER A 49 6.71 -1.47 9.42
CA SER A 49 7.29 -0.44 8.58
C SER A 49 8.13 -1.09 7.48
N TYR A 50 7.72 -0.90 6.22
CA TYR A 50 8.45 -1.39 5.07
C TYR A 50 9.15 -0.25 4.35
N VAL A 51 10.45 -0.39 4.12
CA VAL A 51 11.25 0.61 3.40
C VAL A 51 11.28 0.23 1.92
N SER A 52 10.58 1.01 1.10
CA SER A 52 10.60 0.86 -0.35
C SER A 52 11.89 1.37 -1.00
N LYS A 53 12.16 0.89 -2.23
CA LYS A 53 13.17 1.45 -3.13
C LYS A 53 12.47 2.13 -4.34
N PRO A 54 12.88 3.35 -4.73
CA PRO A 54 13.97 4.13 -4.16
C PRO A 54 13.60 4.75 -2.81
N ARG A 55 14.55 4.81 -1.89
CA ARG A 55 14.53 5.90 -0.90
C ARG A 55 14.67 7.17 -1.71
N GLN A 56 13.66 8.05 -1.68
CA GLN A 56 13.70 9.27 -2.46
C GLN A 56 15.00 10.01 -2.17
N ALA A 57 15.75 10.36 -3.21
CA ALA A 57 16.94 11.20 -3.10
C ALA A 57 16.61 12.69 -3.29
N ASN A 58 15.35 12.99 -3.60
CA ASN A 58 14.82 14.33 -3.84
C ASN A 58 13.49 14.52 -3.09
N SER A 59 13.03 15.76 -2.99
CA SER A 59 11.82 16.15 -2.26
C SER A 59 10.52 16.04 -3.08
N VAL A 60 10.57 15.59 -4.34
CA VAL A 60 9.45 15.74 -5.29
C VAL A 60 8.87 14.42 -5.79
N ASP A 61 9.55 13.30 -5.57
CA ASP A 61 9.14 11.99 -6.10
C ASP A 61 8.27 11.15 -5.16
N CYS A 62 8.06 11.57 -3.91
CA CYS A 62 7.29 10.80 -2.92
C CYS A 62 5.90 10.38 -3.42
N GLY A 63 5.16 11.28 -4.09
CA GLY A 63 3.84 10.97 -4.63
C GLY A 63 3.89 9.91 -5.74
N VAL A 64 4.88 9.96 -6.61
CA VAL A 64 5.05 8.98 -7.70
C VAL A 64 5.47 7.63 -7.16
N CYS A 65 6.37 7.61 -6.18
CA CYS A 65 6.72 6.38 -5.46
C CYS A 65 5.50 5.77 -4.76
N MET A 66 4.70 6.58 -4.06
CA MET A 66 3.47 6.15 -3.40
C MET A 66 2.49 5.51 -4.40
N LEU A 67 2.22 6.19 -5.53
CA LEU A 67 1.34 5.68 -6.58
C LEU A 67 1.86 4.37 -7.19
N HIS A 68 3.16 4.24 -7.39
CA HIS A 68 3.78 3.00 -7.87
C HIS A 68 3.47 1.83 -6.94
N TYR A 69 3.68 2.00 -5.63
CA TYR A 69 3.42 0.94 -4.66
C TYR A 69 1.94 0.66 -4.44
N LEU A 70 1.09 1.69 -4.48
CA LEU A 70 -0.36 1.52 -4.43
C LEU A 70 -0.82 0.63 -5.57
N TYR A 71 -0.40 0.94 -6.81
CA TYR A 71 -0.74 0.14 -7.98
C TYR A 71 -0.17 -1.27 -7.89
N LYS A 72 1.12 -1.42 -7.52
CA LYS A 72 1.77 -2.73 -7.42
C LYS A 72 1.08 -3.65 -6.42
N ILE A 73 0.73 -3.14 -5.24
CA ILE A 73 0.02 -3.90 -4.20
C ILE A 73 -1.38 -4.24 -4.66
N LYS A 74 -2.13 -3.26 -5.19
CA LYS A 74 -3.46 -3.51 -5.77
C LYS A 74 -3.42 -4.64 -6.81
N SER A 75 -2.55 -4.52 -7.81
CA SER A 75 -2.44 -5.53 -8.87
C SER A 75 -2.06 -6.91 -8.34
N TYR A 76 -1.27 -6.98 -7.28
CA TYR A 76 -0.95 -8.26 -6.63
C TYR A 76 -2.18 -8.84 -5.92
N VAL A 77 -2.91 -8.03 -5.16
CA VAL A 77 -4.14 -8.44 -4.46
C VAL A 77 -5.19 -8.93 -5.46
N ASP A 78 -5.46 -8.15 -6.50
CA ASP A 78 -6.46 -8.48 -7.53
C ASP A 78 -6.14 -9.79 -8.28
N LYS A 79 -4.84 -10.11 -8.42
CA LYS A 79 -4.38 -11.28 -9.18
C LYS A 79 -4.21 -12.54 -8.34
N HIS A 80 -3.73 -12.40 -7.11
CA HIS A 80 -3.27 -13.52 -6.29
C HIS A 80 -4.12 -13.79 -5.05
N GLU A 81 -5.01 -12.85 -4.68
CA GLU A 81 -5.85 -12.93 -3.49
C GLU A 81 -5.11 -13.48 -2.27
N PRO A 82 -3.98 -12.83 -1.87
CA PRO A 82 -3.12 -13.38 -0.84
C PRO A 82 -3.89 -13.58 0.47
N ARG A 83 -3.43 -14.56 1.25
CA ARG A 83 -3.98 -14.77 2.60
C ARG A 83 -3.55 -13.67 3.56
N SER A 84 -2.33 -13.16 3.39
CA SER A 84 -1.78 -12.07 4.16
C SER A 84 -0.89 -11.19 3.30
N LEU A 85 -1.02 -9.87 3.44
CA LEU A 85 -0.08 -8.94 2.83
C LEU A 85 1.24 -8.93 3.59
N SER A 86 1.24 -9.12 4.91
CA SER A 86 2.48 -9.05 5.71
C SER A 86 3.53 -10.07 5.26
N GLU A 87 3.09 -11.25 4.80
CA GLU A 87 3.94 -12.33 4.28
C GLU A 87 4.62 -11.98 2.95
N ILE A 88 4.02 -11.09 2.15
CA ILE A 88 4.47 -10.77 0.78
C ILE A 88 4.95 -9.33 0.62
N MET A 89 4.72 -8.44 1.60
CA MET A 89 5.08 -7.02 1.51
C MET A 89 6.59 -6.80 1.32
N THR A 90 7.44 -7.58 1.98
CA THR A 90 8.90 -7.50 1.78
C THR A 90 9.26 -7.77 0.31
N MET A 91 8.67 -8.80 -0.31
CA MET A 91 8.86 -9.11 -1.72
C MET A 91 8.34 -7.98 -2.62
N LEU A 92 7.17 -7.40 -2.31
CA LEU A 92 6.61 -6.29 -3.08
C LEU A 92 7.44 -5.01 -2.96
N THR A 93 8.16 -4.80 -1.87
CA THR A 93 9.06 -3.63 -1.74
C THR A 93 10.35 -3.75 -2.54
N VAL A 94 10.74 -4.97 -2.92
CA VAL A 94 11.90 -5.24 -3.79
C VAL A 94 11.51 -5.09 -5.26
N GLY A 95 12.42 -4.54 -6.06
CA GLY A 95 12.24 -4.42 -7.50
C GLY A 95 13.25 -3.47 -8.15
N SER A 96 13.09 -3.29 -9.46
CA SER A 96 13.92 -2.41 -10.28
C SER A 96 13.47 -0.94 -10.25
N PHE A 97 12.35 -0.62 -9.61
CA PHE A 97 11.86 0.75 -9.48
C PHE A 97 12.87 1.57 -8.67
N ASN A 98 13.37 2.65 -9.28
CA ASN A 98 14.45 3.47 -8.74
C ASN A 98 14.23 4.95 -9.08
N ALA A 99 15.16 5.83 -8.69
CA ALA A 99 15.02 7.27 -8.88
C ALA A 99 14.85 7.67 -10.36
N ALA A 100 15.55 7.02 -11.29
CA ALA A 100 15.39 7.27 -12.73
C ALA A 100 14.00 6.82 -13.22
N SER A 101 13.51 5.66 -12.75
CA SER A 101 12.14 5.20 -13.05
C SER A 101 11.09 6.17 -12.51
N SER A 102 11.27 6.68 -11.29
CA SER A 102 10.36 7.66 -10.68
C SER A 102 10.32 8.97 -11.45
N SER A 103 11.49 9.52 -11.80
CA SER A 103 11.58 10.75 -12.60
C SER A 103 10.88 10.61 -13.95
N LYS A 104 11.10 9.48 -14.65
CA LYS A 104 10.42 9.18 -15.92
C LYS A 104 8.90 9.06 -15.75
N ALA A 105 8.45 8.37 -14.70
CA ALA A 105 7.03 8.23 -14.39
C ALA A 105 6.38 9.59 -14.09
N ARG A 106 7.05 10.46 -13.32
CA ARG A 106 6.62 11.84 -13.05
C ARG A 106 6.45 12.64 -14.33
N ALA A 107 7.45 12.64 -15.21
CA ALA A 107 7.39 13.34 -16.49
C ALA A 107 6.25 12.83 -17.37
N SER A 108 6.04 11.51 -17.40
CA SER A 108 4.92 10.90 -18.13
C SER A 108 3.57 11.31 -17.55
N LEU A 109 3.41 11.31 -16.23
CA LEU A 109 2.18 11.71 -15.55
C LEU A 109 1.84 13.18 -15.84
N LEU A 110 2.84 14.07 -15.71
CA LEU A 110 2.67 15.49 -16.01
C LEU A 110 2.23 15.69 -17.46
N LYS A 111 2.88 15.00 -18.41
CA LYS A 111 2.48 15.06 -19.82
C LYS A 111 1.03 14.65 -20.02
N HIS A 112 0.58 13.56 -19.40
CA HIS A 112 -0.81 13.10 -19.51
C HIS A 112 -1.80 14.12 -18.95
N LEU A 113 -1.54 14.64 -17.74
CA LEU A 113 -2.40 15.62 -17.09
C LEU A 113 -2.56 16.90 -17.91
N LEU A 114 -1.48 17.34 -18.56
CA LEU A 114 -1.49 18.53 -19.43
C LEU A 114 -2.17 18.31 -20.78
N THR A 115 -2.27 17.06 -21.26
CA THR A 115 -2.98 16.73 -22.51
C THR A 115 -4.47 16.47 -22.32
N THR A 116 -4.92 16.29 -21.07
CA THR A 116 -6.32 16.05 -20.72
C THR A 116 -7.05 17.29 -20.19
N ALA A 117 -6.34 18.42 -20.10
CA ALA A 117 -6.88 19.73 -19.70
C ALA A 117 -7.15 20.58 -20.95
#